data_AF-A0A0F9RVR4-F1
#
_entry.id   AF-A0A0F9RVR4-F1
#
_cell.length_a   1.000
_cell.length_b   1.000
_cell.length_c   1.000
_cell.angle_alpha   90.00
_cell.angle_beta   90.00
_cell.angle_gamma   90.00
#
_symmetry.space_group_name_H-M   'P 1'
#
loop_
_entity.id
_entity.type
_entity.pdbx_description
1 polymer ?
#
loop_
_entity_poly.entity_id
_entity_poly.type
_entity_poly.pdbx_seq_one_letter_code
_entity_poly.pdbx_strand_id
1 'polypeptide(L)'
;MKNSNKKVELLAPLKNYKSLNAVLGKANSVYFGVESFNMRMYSDNFKLQDLPNIVKTCHTNNILAYLTTNVVIYENEFNLLNKILDRAVEAEVDAVIIHDIGAIKLVKEKCLQFHISTQANISNSRSAIFYEDLGAERLILARELSLEQIKEIKTSLRKAEIETFVHGAQCTSISGRCYFSAEICQSQDYSANRGKCIQPCRRKWRVYDEQNNEFLYDGVFFINTKDLCMIEHIPKLIEANIDAFKIEGRMRDPIYIEETTSCYREAIDAYYDNTFTADKVKSWINRLKKVYNRGFSTGFYLGLPKGSEIQREVDGNISNYKKIDIGKVLNYYPERRAAKILLTSGKLKLKDEIYIIGTHTDTYIRQVVNSIQIKQKKNLTETPFVSSKENRIAVGIAVDNPVKKNDKVFKLELR
;
A
#
# COMPACT_ATOMS: atom_id res chain seq x y z
N MET A 1 -32.68 3.79 11.32
CA MET A 1 -31.99 4.97 10.74
C MET A 1 -30.51 4.64 10.66
N LYS A 2 -29.95 4.41 9.46
CA LYS A 2 -28.50 4.20 9.29
C LYS A 2 -27.80 5.55 9.44
N ASN A 3 -26.78 5.62 10.30
CA ASN A 3 -26.03 6.83 10.64
C ASN A 3 -25.58 7.60 9.39
N SER A 4 -26.20 8.73 9.09
CA SER A 4 -25.82 9.64 7.99
C SER A 4 -24.51 10.41 8.25
N ASN A 5 -23.75 10.05 9.30
CA ASN A 5 -22.56 10.77 9.75
C ASN A 5 -21.28 9.91 9.81
N LYS A 6 -21.30 8.63 9.40
CA LYS A 6 -20.07 7.82 9.36
C LYS A 6 -19.31 8.11 8.07
N LYS A 7 -18.18 8.83 8.15
CA LYS A 7 -17.26 9.00 7.01
C LYS A 7 -16.71 7.63 6.59
N VAL A 8 -16.47 7.45 5.28
CA VAL A 8 -15.81 6.25 4.72
C VAL A 8 -14.45 6.02 5.38
N GLU A 9 -14.13 4.76 5.66
CA GLU A 9 -12.86 4.36 6.23
C GLU A 9 -11.76 4.31 5.16
N LEU A 10 -10.59 4.89 5.43
CA LEU A 10 -9.40 4.72 4.60
C LEU A 10 -8.44 3.69 5.20
N LEU A 11 -8.26 2.57 4.50
CA LEU A 11 -7.39 1.46 4.89
C LEU A 11 -6.05 1.51 4.14
N ALA A 12 -4.96 1.71 4.89
CA ALA A 12 -3.60 1.81 4.35
C ALA A 12 -2.80 0.49 4.46
N PRO A 13 -1.97 0.16 3.46
CA PRO A 13 -1.12 -1.02 3.47
C PRO A 13 0.16 -0.78 4.28
N LEU A 14 0.54 -1.73 5.13
CA LEU A 14 1.85 -1.68 5.79
C LEU A 14 2.79 -2.75 5.24
N LYS A 15 3.97 -2.28 4.82
CA LYS A 15 5.13 -3.14 4.62
C LYS A 15 5.73 -3.51 5.98
N ASN A 16 6.13 -2.48 6.74
CA ASN A 16 6.89 -2.53 8.00
C ASN A 16 6.61 -1.28 8.86
N TYR A 17 7.32 -1.10 9.98
CA TYR A 17 7.15 0.07 10.88
C TYR A 17 7.37 1.43 10.21
N LYS A 18 8.27 1.53 9.23
CA LYS A 18 8.46 2.80 8.47
C LYS A 18 7.19 3.16 7.70
N SER A 19 6.47 2.15 7.21
CA SER A 19 5.17 2.34 6.55
C SER A 19 4.07 2.70 7.54
N LEU A 20 4.12 2.18 8.77
CA LEU A 20 3.19 2.59 9.83
C LEU A 20 3.41 4.07 10.16
N ASN A 21 4.65 4.46 10.42
CA ASN A 21 5.04 5.85 10.70
C ASN A 21 4.65 6.81 9.56
N ALA A 22 4.71 6.35 8.31
CA ALA A 22 4.28 7.10 7.13
C ALA A 22 2.78 7.45 7.11
N VAL A 23 1.92 6.64 7.74
CA VAL A 23 0.45 6.78 7.65
C VAL A 23 -0.22 7.23 8.94
N LEU A 24 0.55 7.43 10.02
CA LEU A 24 0.02 7.97 11.28
C LEU A 24 -0.68 9.32 11.02
N GLY A 25 -1.92 9.44 11.51
CA GLY A 25 -2.78 10.61 11.31
C GLY A 25 -3.35 10.75 9.89
N LYS A 26 -3.14 9.78 8.99
CA LYS A 26 -3.58 9.84 7.59
C LYS A 26 -4.57 8.74 7.21
N ALA A 27 -4.59 7.63 7.93
CA ALA A 27 -5.48 6.49 7.70
C ALA A 27 -6.39 6.26 8.92
N ASN A 28 -7.55 5.66 8.69
CA ASN A 28 -8.44 5.20 9.76
C ASN A 28 -8.06 3.80 10.24
N SER A 29 -7.51 3.00 9.34
CA SER A 29 -7.11 1.64 9.61
C SER A 29 -5.89 1.26 8.77
N VAL A 30 -5.22 0.20 9.20
CA VAL A 30 -4.06 -0.36 8.52
C VAL A 30 -4.21 -1.87 8.37
N TYR A 31 -3.69 -2.41 7.27
CA TYR A 31 -3.58 -3.86 7.11
C TYR A 31 -2.15 -4.31 6.87
N PHE A 32 -1.78 -5.40 7.52
CA PHE A 32 -0.42 -5.94 7.50
C PHE A 32 -0.44 -7.47 7.60
N GLY A 33 0.69 -8.10 7.34
CA GLY A 33 0.86 -9.53 7.53
C GLY A 33 2.12 -9.80 8.32
N VAL A 34 2.17 -11.00 8.90
CA VAL A 34 3.37 -11.53 9.55
C VAL A 34 4.24 -12.27 8.53
N GLU A 35 5.32 -12.90 8.99
CA GLU A 35 6.25 -13.67 8.14
C GLU A 35 5.64 -14.95 7.52
N SER A 36 4.33 -15.18 7.64
CA SER A 36 3.61 -16.33 7.12
C SER A 36 2.18 -15.99 6.66
N PHE A 37 1.60 -16.92 5.91
CA PHE A 37 0.19 -16.97 5.48
C PHE A 37 -0.42 -15.68 4.92
N ASN A 38 0.30 -14.90 4.13
CA ASN A 38 -0.26 -13.71 3.51
C ASN A 38 0.14 -13.56 2.05
N MET A 39 -0.65 -12.81 1.29
CA MET A 39 -0.48 -12.65 -0.16
C MET A 39 0.79 -11.86 -0.59
N ARG A 40 1.66 -11.45 0.35
CA ARG A 40 2.87 -10.67 0.09
C ARG A 40 4.04 -11.24 0.91
N MET A 41 4.35 -12.53 0.73
CA MET A 41 5.38 -13.24 1.49
C MET A 41 6.79 -12.64 1.31
N TYR A 42 7.08 -12.07 0.14
CA TYR A 42 8.36 -11.39 -0.13
C TYR A 42 8.40 -9.92 0.32
N SER A 43 7.37 -9.45 1.01
CA SER A 43 7.40 -8.14 1.67
C SER A 43 8.26 -8.21 2.93
N ASP A 44 8.73 -7.05 3.40
CA ASP A 44 9.45 -6.90 4.67
C ASP A 44 8.46 -6.95 5.82
N ASN A 45 7.82 -8.11 6.00
CA ASN A 45 6.69 -8.32 6.91
C ASN A 45 7.10 -8.18 8.37
N PHE A 46 6.11 -7.92 9.22
CA PHE A 46 6.32 -7.87 10.66
C PHE A 46 6.57 -9.26 11.25
N LYS A 47 7.34 -9.32 12.34
CA LYS A 47 7.49 -10.56 13.10
C LYS A 47 6.26 -10.79 13.95
N LEU A 48 5.89 -12.07 14.12
CA LEU A 48 4.73 -12.43 14.95
C LEU A 48 4.85 -11.89 16.38
N GLN A 49 6.06 -11.90 16.93
CA GLN A 49 6.32 -11.42 18.30
C GLN A 49 6.05 -9.92 18.48
N ASP A 50 6.07 -9.14 17.40
CA ASP A 50 5.97 -7.68 17.43
C ASP A 50 4.50 -7.20 17.39
N LEU A 51 3.53 -8.11 17.19
CA LEU A 51 2.10 -7.80 17.12
C LEU A 51 1.60 -6.86 18.23
N PRO A 52 1.86 -7.12 19.53
CA PRO A 52 1.39 -6.25 20.60
C PRO A 52 1.87 -4.80 20.47
N ASN A 53 3.12 -4.59 20.04
CA ASN A 53 3.68 -3.26 19.86
C ASN A 53 3.07 -2.55 18.64
N ILE A 54 2.80 -3.28 17.56
CA ILE A 54 2.16 -2.75 16.35
C ILE A 54 0.74 -2.29 16.68
N VAL A 55 -0.06 -3.16 17.29
CA VAL A 55 -1.45 -2.86 17.63
C VAL A 55 -1.52 -1.70 18.62
N LYS A 56 -0.70 -1.71 19.69
CA LYS A 56 -0.59 -0.59 20.63
C LYS A 56 -0.27 0.73 19.94
N THR A 57 0.66 0.72 18.98
CA THR A 57 1.02 1.93 18.22
C THR A 57 -0.17 2.42 17.38
N CYS A 58 -0.91 1.51 16.75
CA CYS A 58 -2.10 1.84 15.98
C CYS A 58 -3.20 2.45 16.89
N HIS A 59 -3.56 1.76 17.98
CA HIS A 59 -4.60 2.21 18.91
C HIS A 59 -4.26 3.54 19.58
N THR A 60 -3.01 3.77 19.97
CA THR A 60 -2.56 5.07 20.54
C THR A 60 -2.73 6.22 19.54
N ASN A 61 -2.76 5.93 18.24
CA ASN A 61 -2.98 6.90 17.17
C ASN A 61 -4.41 6.84 16.59
N ASN A 62 -5.35 6.16 17.25
CA ASN A 62 -6.74 5.96 16.79
C ASN A 62 -6.84 5.29 15.41
N ILE A 63 -5.97 4.31 15.15
CA ILE A 63 -5.94 3.53 13.92
C ILE A 63 -6.31 2.08 14.26
N LEU A 64 -7.24 1.50 13.49
CA LEU A 64 -7.59 0.07 13.60
C LEU A 64 -6.54 -0.80 12.89
N ALA A 65 -6.18 -1.94 13.48
CA ALA A 65 -5.14 -2.85 13.04
C ALA A 65 -5.74 -4.16 12.50
N TYR A 66 -5.60 -4.41 11.19
CA TYR A 66 -6.10 -5.62 10.54
C TYR A 66 -4.96 -6.56 10.11
N LEU A 67 -4.96 -7.79 10.64
CA LEU A 67 -3.98 -8.81 10.28
C LEU A 67 -4.45 -9.63 9.08
N THR A 68 -3.60 -9.82 8.07
CA THR A 68 -3.92 -10.68 6.93
C THR A 68 -3.43 -12.10 7.13
N THR A 69 -4.34 -13.06 7.02
CA THR A 69 -4.05 -14.50 6.84
C THR A 69 -4.73 -15.01 5.57
N ASN A 70 -4.49 -14.31 4.45
CA ASN A 70 -5.39 -14.28 3.30
C ASN A 70 -4.94 -15.16 2.11
N VAL A 71 -4.50 -16.37 2.41
CA VAL A 71 -4.05 -17.40 1.46
C VAL A 71 -4.81 -18.70 1.74
N VAL A 72 -4.77 -19.67 0.81
CA VAL A 72 -5.30 -21.04 1.05
C VAL A 72 -4.64 -21.65 2.30
N ILE A 73 -5.25 -22.53 3.09
CA ILE A 73 -4.56 -23.17 4.23
C ILE A 73 -4.60 -24.69 4.07
N TYR A 74 -3.48 -25.37 4.30
CA TYR A 74 -3.40 -26.82 4.28
C TYR A 74 -3.53 -27.42 5.67
N GLU A 75 -3.96 -28.69 5.76
CA GLU A 75 -4.25 -29.38 7.02
C GLU A 75 -3.09 -29.28 8.04
N ASN A 76 -1.87 -29.52 7.59
CA ASN A 76 -0.67 -29.48 8.41
C ASN A 76 -0.25 -28.05 8.85
N GLU A 77 -0.88 -27.01 8.30
CA GLU A 77 -0.58 -25.60 8.58
C GLU A 77 -1.46 -25.03 9.71
N PHE A 78 -2.56 -25.70 10.08
CA PHE A 78 -3.48 -25.21 11.11
C PHE A 78 -2.82 -25.01 12.46
N ASN A 79 -1.82 -25.81 12.84
CA ASN A 79 -1.07 -25.62 14.07
C ASN A 79 -0.35 -24.26 14.12
N LEU A 80 0.24 -23.83 13.00
CA LEU A 80 0.90 -22.53 12.91
C LEU A 80 -0.13 -21.40 12.81
N LEU A 81 -1.21 -21.60 12.06
CA LEU A 81 -2.30 -20.63 11.98
C LEU A 81 -2.91 -20.37 13.36
N ASN A 82 -3.17 -21.42 14.14
CA ASN A 82 -3.71 -21.32 15.49
C ASN A 82 -2.81 -20.45 16.38
N LYS A 83 -1.48 -20.67 16.36
CA LYS A 83 -0.50 -19.84 17.10
C LYS A 83 -0.53 -18.37 16.68
N ILE A 84 -0.70 -18.09 15.38
CA ILE A 84 -0.80 -16.72 14.86
C ILE A 84 -2.09 -16.05 15.36
N LEU A 85 -3.21 -16.77 15.32
CA LEU A 85 -4.50 -16.26 15.77
C LEU A 85 -4.55 -16.08 17.29
N ASP A 86 -3.96 -16.99 18.07
CA ASP A 86 -3.80 -16.84 19.53
C ASP A 86 -3.06 -15.53 19.84
N ARG A 87 -1.94 -15.28 19.16
CA ARG A 87 -1.20 -14.04 19.33
C ARG A 87 -1.96 -12.81 18.84
N ALA A 88 -2.81 -12.94 17.82
CA ALA A 88 -3.66 -11.85 17.34
C ALA A 88 -4.72 -11.47 18.39
N VAL A 89 -5.30 -12.45 19.09
CA VAL A 89 -6.21 -12.23 20.22
C VAL A 89 -5.47 -11.56 21.38
N GLU A 90 -4.31 -12.07 21.78
CA GLU A 90 -3.48 -11.48 22.85
C GLU A 90 -3.07 -10.02 22.58
N ALA A 91 -2.82 -9.70 21.31
CA ALA A 91 -2.46 -8.35 20.87
C ALA A 91 -3.67 -7.44 20.62
N GLU A 92 -4.90 -7.94 20.79
CA GLU A 92 -6.14 -7.19 20.54
C GLU A 92 -6.24 -6.65 19.09
N VAL A 93 -5.84 -7.48 18.11
CA VAL A 93 -6.02 -7.17 16.68
C VAL A 93 -7.52 -6.97 16.39
N ASP A 94 -7.86 -5.84 15.74
CA ASP A 94 -9.25 -5.45 15.52
C ASP A 94 -10.02 -6.40 14.59
N ALA A 95 -9.35 -6.93 13.56
CA ALA A 95 -9.91 -7.96 12.69
C ALA A 95 -8.84 -8.74 11.92
N VAL A 96 -9.17 -9.96 11.48
CA VAL A 96 -8.36 -10.72 10.52
C VAL A 96 -8.96 -10.72 9.12
N ILE A 97 -8.15 -10.46 8.10
CA ILE A 97 -8.53 -10.57 6.69
C ILE A 97 -8.22 -11.98 6.20
N ILE A 98 -9.26 -12.75 5.88
CA ILE A 98 -9.17 -14.20 5.62
C ILE A 98 -10.10 -14.63 4.48
N HIS A 99 -9.90 -15.81 3.91
CA HIS A 99 -10.88 -16.37 2.94
C HIS A 99 -11.07 -17.89 3.06
N ASP A 100 -10.12 -18.60 3.65
CA ASP A 100 -10.19 -20.05 3.79
C ASP A 100 -11.30 -20.43 4.78
N ILE A 101 -12.19 -21.35 4.40
CA ILE A 101 -13.38 -21.70 5.18
C ILE A 101 -13.02 -22.40 6.50
N GLY A 102 -12.01 -23.28 6.48
CA GLY A 102 -11.51 -23.92 7.70
C GLY A 102 -10.88 -22.89 8.64
N ALA A 103 -10.15 -21.93 8.09
CA ALA A 103 -9.60 -20.84 8.85
C ALA A 103 -10.67 -19.89 9.43
N ILE A 104 -11.75 -19.62 8.69
CA ILE A 104 -12.91 -18.86 9.20
C ILE A 104 -13.53 -19.57 10.40
N LYS A 105 -13.69 -20.90 10.35
CA LYS A 105 -14.19 -21.67 11.49
C LYS A 105 -13.31 -21.48 12.74
N LEU A 106 -11.99 -21.58 12.58
CA LEU A 106 -11.05 -21.40 13.68
C LEU A 106 -11.06 -19.98 14.27
N VAL A 107 -11.16 -18.96 13.43
CA VAL A 107 -11.28 -17.55 13.86
C VAL A 107 -12.55 -17.35 14.70
N LYS A 108 -13.68 -17.94 14.29
CA LYS A 108 -14.94 -17.87 15.04
C LYS A 108 -14.84 -18.56 16.40
N GLU A 109 -14.17 -19.71 16.49
CA GLU A 109 -13.92 -20.41 17.75
C GLU A 109 -13.14 -19.53 18.75
N LYS A 110 -12.32 -18.61 18.24
CA LYS A 110 -11.55 -17.64 19.04
C LYS A 110 -12.28 -16.32 19.32
N CYS A 111 -13.52 -16.18 18.86
CA CYS A 111 -14.29 -14.93 18.97
C CYS A 111 -13.57 -13.71 18.38
N LEU A 112 -12.74 -13.92 17.35
CA LEU A 112 -12.01 -12.85 16.67
C LEU A 112 -12.84 -12.32 15.48
N GLN A 113 -12.87 -11.00 15.30
CA GLN A 113 -13.57 -10.41 14.16
C GLN A 113 -12.84 -10.70 12.85
N PHE A 114 -13.60 -10.80 11.76
CA PHE A 114 -13.01 -11.11 10.46
C PHE A 114 -13.66 -10.42 9.28
N HIS A 115 -12.79 -10.14 8.31
CA HIS A 115 -13.11 -9.57 7.02
C HIS A 115 -12.81 -10.61 5.94
N ILE A 116 -13.69 -10.73 4.95
CA ILE A 116 -13.46 -11.64 3.84
C ILE A 116 -12.56 -10.98 2.80
N SER A 117 -11.40 -11.59 2.56
CA SER A 117 -10.44 -11.19 1.53
C SER A 117 -11.05 -11.28 0.13
N THR A 118 -10.64 -10.38 -0.76
CA THR A 118 -10.93 -10.41 -2.21
C THR A 118 -10.58 -11.76 -2.87
N GLN A 119 -9.70 -12.55 -2.26
CA GLN A 119 -9.39 -13.92 -2.66
C GLN A 119 -10.57 -14.90 -2.56
N ALA A 120 -11.69 -14.52 -1.92
CA ALA A 120 -12.95 -15.26 -1.94
C ALA A 120 -13.77 -15.01 -3.24
N ASN A 121 -13.43 -14.00 -4.04
CA ASN A 121 -14.13 -13.61 -5.26
C ASN A 121 -15.62 -13.32 -5.05
N ILE A 122 -15.94 -12.49 -4.06
CA ILE A 122 -17.31 -12.02 -3.83
C ILE A 122 -17.70 -11.05 -4.96
N SER A 123 -18.39 -11.57 -5.97
CA SER A 123 -18.79 -10.85 -7.18
C SER A 123 -20.31 -10.71 -7.33
N ASN A 124 -21.10 -11.19 -6.38
CA ASN A 124 -22.56 -11.16 -6.41
C ASN A 124 -23.16 -11.17 -5.00
N SER A 125 -24.43 -10.80 -4.89
CA SER A 125 -25.15 -10.67 -3.62
C SER A 125 -25.29 -11.99 -2.88
N ARG A 126 -25.47 -13.13 -3.57
CA ARG A 126 -25.61 -14.45 -2.92
C ARG A 126 -24.34 -14.84 -2.16
N SER A 127 -23.18 -14.67 -2.78
CA SER A 127 -21.89 -14.89 -2.11
C SER A 127 -21.70 -13.91 -0.95
N ALA A 128 -22.10 -12.65 -1.11
CA ALA A 128 -21.97 -11.65 -0.07
C ALA A 128 -22.84 -11.99 1.17
N ILE A 129 -24.11 -12.34 0.95
CA ILE A 129 -25.04 -12.76 2.01
C ILE A 129 -24.53 -14.03 2.70
N PHE A 130 -24.03 -15.02 1.95
CA PHE A 130 -23.45 -16.23 2.53
C PHE A 130 -22.34 -15.92 3.55
N TYR A 131 -21.42 -15.01 3.22
CA TYR A 131 -20.36 -14.63 4.15
C TYR A 131 -20.85 -13.74 5.30
N GLU A 132 -21.86 -12.90 5.07
CA GLU A 132 -22.54 -12.16 6.16
C GLU A 132 -23.20 -13.12 7.16
N ASP A 133 -23.89 -14.17 6.68
CA ASP A 133 -24.52 -15.21 7.50
C ASP A 133 -23.49 -16.02 8.29
N LEU A 134 -22.28 -16.19 7.75
CA LEU A 134 -21.16 -16.78 8.48
C LEU A 134 -20.62 -15.87 9.59
N GLY A 135 -20.99 -14.59 9.62
CA GLY A 135 -20.60 -13.62 10.65
C GLY A 135 -19.49 -12.66 10.23
N ALA A 136 -19.21 -12.52 8.92
CA ALA A 136 -18.22 -11.55 8.46
C ALA A 136 -18.71 -10.12 8.71
N GLU A 137 -17.89 -9.28 9.34
CA GLU A 137 -18.21 -7.86 9.56
C GLU A 137 -17.97 -7.02 8.30
N ARG A 138 -17.06 -7.46 7.44
CA ARG A 138 -16.69 -6.75 6.21
C ARG A 138 -16.35 -7.68 5.06
N LEU A 139 -16.77 -7.31 3.86
CA LEU A 139 -16.58 -8.06 2.63
C LEU A 139 -15.72 -7.26 1.65
N ILE A 140 -14.50 -7.72 1.38
CA ILE A 140 -13.61 -7.11 0.40
C ILE A 140 -14.00 -7.65 -0.96
N LEU A 141 -14.67 -6.83 -1.76
CA LEU A 141 -15.30 -7.29 -2.99
C LEU A 141 -14.28 -7.64 -4.08
N ALA A 142 -14.76 -8.40 -5.06
CA ALA A 142 -14.03 -8.73 -6.26
C ALA A 142 -13.61 -7.45 -7.03
N ARG A 143 -12.42 -7.47 -7.65
CA ARG A 143 -11.85 -6.30 -8.36
C ARG A 143 -12.40 -6.11 -9.77
N GLU A 144 -13.15 -7.09 -10.26
CA GLU A 144 -13.80 -7.15 -11.56
C GLU A 144 -15.25 -6.64 -11.57
N LEU A 145 -15.65 -5.84 -10.58
CA LEU A 145 -16.99 -5.27 -10.46
C LEU A 145 -17.06 -3.81 -10.91
N SER A 146 -18.20 -3.45 -11.51
CA SER A 146 -18.61 -2.07 -11.74
C SER A 146 -19.20 -1.41 -10.49
N LEU A 147 -19.29 -0.08 -10.47
CA LEU A 147 -19.94 0.66 -9.39
C LEU A 147 -21.40 0.24 -9.17
N GLU A 148 -22.15 -0.02 -10.25
CA GLU A 148 -23.54 -0.42 -10.13
C GLU A 148 -23.68 -1.79 -9.48
N GLN A 149 -22.86 -2.76 -9.87
CA GLN A 149 -22.85 -4.09 -9.24
C GLN A 149 -22.44 -4.02 -7.77
N ILE A 150 -21.49 -3.15 -7.42
CA ILE A 150 -21.10 -2.93 -6.02
C ILE A 150 -22.29 -2.38 -5.22
N LYS A 151 -23.04 -1.44 -5.78
CA LYS A 151 -24.23 -0.86 -5.17
C LYS A 151 -25.32 -1.92 -4.98
N GLU A 152 -25.59 -2.75 -5.99
CA GLU A 152 -26.53 -3.88 -5.90
C GLU A 152 -26.15 -4.83 -4.76
N ILE A 153 -24.88 -5.24 -4.68
CA ILE A 153 -24.37 -6.08 -3.58
C ILE A 153 -24.59 -5.38 -2.23
N LYS A 154 -24.23 -4.09 -2.11
CA LYS A 154 -24.39 -3.33 -0.86
C LYS A 154 -25.85 -3.28 -0.41
N THR A 155 -26.79 -3.09 -1.33
CA THR A 155 -28.23 -3.02 -1.00
C THR A 155 -28.79 -4.34 -0.49
N SER A 156 -28.17 -5.47 -0.83
CA SER A 156 -28.59 -6.80 -0.38
C SER A 156 -28.13 -7.18 1.03
N LEU A 157 -27.17 -6.44 1.60
CA LEU A 157 -26.56 -6.74 2.90
C LEU A 157 -27.36 -6.11 4.04
N ARG A 158 -27.45 -6.82 5.16
CA ARG A 158 -28.17 -6.34 6.36
C ARG A 158 -27.26 -5.49 7.24
N LYS A 159 -26.04 -5.97 7.49
CA LYS A 159 -25.09 -5.41 8.46
C LYS A 159 -23.66 -5.29 7.92
N ALA A 160 -23.21 -6.25 7.11
CA ALA A 160 -21.81 -6.28 6.68
C ALA A 160 -21.42 -5.02 5.90
N GLU A 161 -20.21 -4.56 6.18
CA GLU A 161 -19.55 -3.49 5.44
C GLU A 161 -18.99 -4.05 4.12
N ILE A 162 -18.86 -3.18 3.12
CA ILE A 162 -18.14 -3.48 1.88
C ILE A 162 -16.86 -2.66 1.82
N GLU A 163 -15.80 -3.33 1.39
CA GLU A 163 -14.50 -2.74 1.16
C GLU A 163 -14.08 -2.96 -0.28
N THR A 164 -13.53 -1.93 -0.91
CA THR A 164 -13.07 -2.01 -2.29
C THR A 164 -11.69 -1.41 -2.45
N PHE A 165 -10.92 -1.93 -3.41
CA PHE A 165 -9.64 -1.32 -3.76
C PHE A 165 -9.87 -0.03 -4.51
N VAL A 166 -9.17 1.04 -4.16
CA VAL A 166 -9.28 2.34 -4.85
C VAL A 166 -7.98 2.77 -5.54
N HIS A 167 -6.85 2.17 -5.14
CA HIS A 167 -5.55 2.48 -5.71
C HIS A 167 -4.60 1.29 -5.75
N GLY A 168 -3.69 1.30 -6.70
CA GLY A 168 -2.51 0.43 -6.73
C GLY A 168 -2.65 -0.73 -7.71
N ALA A 169 -1.78 -1.71 -7.59
CA ALA A 169 -1.60 -2.71 -8.63
C ALA A 169 -2.82 -3.62 -8.84
N GLN A 170 -3.25 -3.77 -10.10
CA GLN A 170 -4.23 -4.78 -10.51
C GLN A 170 -3.55 -6.08 -10.96
N CYS A 171 -4.27 -7.19 -10.84
CA CYS A 171 -3.87 -8.48 -11.42
C CYS A 171 -4.56 -8.64 -12.78
N THR A 172 -3.94 -9.37 -13.70
CA THR A 172 -4.62 -9.84 -14.91
C THR A 172 -5.55 -11.02 -14.66
N SER A 173 -5.34 -11.73 -13.55
CA SER A 173 -6.19 -12.84 -13.14
C SER A 173 -7.30 -12.37 -12.20
N ILE A 174 -8.39 -13.14 -12.18
CA ILE A 174 -9.62 -12.89 -11.43
C ILE A 174 -9.32 -12.74 -9.93
N SER A 175 -9.41 -11.51 -9.43
CA SER A 175 -9.02 -11.07 -8.07
C SER A 175 -7.74 -11.71 -7.51
N GLY A 176 -6.75 -11.94 -8.37
CA GLY A 176 -5.43 -12.47 -7.98
C GLY A 176 -5.31 -14.00 -7.89
N ARG A 177 -6.36 -14.76 -8.23
CA ARG A 177 -6.29 -16.23 -8.33
C ARG A 177 -5.55 -16.63 -9.59
N CYS A 178 -4.28 -17.05 -9.47
CA CYS A 178 -3.38 -17.23 -10.60
C CYS A 178 -2.41 -18.39 -10.40
N TYR A 179 -2.23 -19.23 -11.42
CA TYR A 179 -1.23 -20.31 -11.45
C TYR A 179 0.03 -19.96 -12.26
N PHE A 180 0.01 -18.85 -12.99
CA PHE A 180 1.05 -18.51 -13.98
C PHE A 180 2.47 -18.46 -13.38
N SER A 181 2.59 -17.94 -12.16
CA SER A 181 3.88 -17.87 -11.45
C SER A 181 4.43 -19.24 -11.06
N ALA A 182 3.57 -20.14 -10.57
CA ALA A 182 3.98 -21.50 -10.22
C ALA A 182 4.35 -22.31 -11.47
N GLU A 183 3.61 -22.12 -12.56
CA GLU A 183 3.83 -22.80 -13.84
C GLU A 183 5.18 -22.41 -14.46
N ILE A 184 5.44 -21.10 -14.60
CA ILE A 184 6.71 -20.61 -15.16
C ILE A 184 7.92 -21.05 -14.31
N CYS A 185 7.75 -21.18 -13.00
CA CYS A 185 8.80 -21.67 -12.12
C CYS A 185 8.84 -23.20 -11.97
N GLN A 186 7.89 -23.92 -12.54
CA GLN A 186 7.70 -25.37 -12.37
C GLN A 186 7.70 -25.78 -10.88
N SER A 187 7.13 -24.94 -10.01
CA SER A 187 7.12 -25.17 -8.57
C SER A 187 5.99 -24.42 -7.86
N GLN A 188 5.28 -25.12 -6.98
CA GLN A 188 4.24 -24.53 -6.13
C GLN A 188 4.78 -23.54 -5.09
N ASP A 189 6.10 -23.52 -4.86
CA ASP A 189 6.74 -22.50 -4.02
C ASP A 189 6.62 -21.09 -4.59
N TYR A 190 6.27 -20.93 -5.86
CA TYR A 190 6.07 -19.61 -6.47
C TYR A 190 4.59 -19.31 -6.72
N SER A 191 3.69 -20.01 -6.04
CA SER A 191 2.25 -19.84 -6.20
C SER A 191 1.77 -18.43 -5.76
N ALA A 192 0.98 -17.80 -6.63
CA ALA A 192 0.38 -16.49 -6.33
C ALA A 192 -0.66 -16.59 -5.22
N ASN A 193 -1.36 -17.72 -5.12
CA ASN A 193 -2.35 -18.02 -4.07
C ASN A 193 -1.70 -18.28 -2.69
N ARG A 194 -0.36 -18.29 -2.65
CA ARG A 194 0.49 -18.46 -1.44
C ARG A 194 1.30 -17.21 -1.14
N GLY A 195 1.05 -16.11 -1.86
CA GLY A 195 1.76 -14.85 -1.71
C GLY A 195 3.21 -14.84 -2.22
N LYS A 196 3.62 -15.87 -2.97
CA LYS A 196 4.99 -16.07 -3.47
C LYS A 196 5.11 -15.82 -4.98
N CYS A 197 4.23 -14.99 -5.56
CA CYS A 197 4.23 -14.67 -6.99
C CYS A 197 5.49 -13.89 -7.42
N ILE A 198 6.18 -14.36 -8.47
CA ILE A 198 7.34 -13.67 -9.10
C ILE A 198 6.94 -12.63 -10.15
N GLN A 199 5.63 -12.38 -10.29
CA GLN A 199 5.02 -11.41 -11.19
C GLN A 199 5.39 -11.60 -12.68
N PRO A 200 5.23 -12.82 -13.26
CA PRO A 200 5.61 -13.07 -14.65
C PRO A 200 4.79 -12.25 -15.64
N CYS A 201 3.56 -11.86 -15.28
CA CYS A 201 2.70 -11.00 -16.11
C CYS A 201 3.25 -9.57 -16.31
N ARG A 202 4.28 -9.18 -15.56
CA ARG A 202 4.92 -7.86 -15.66
C ARG A 202 6.22 -7.90 -16.45
N ARG A 203 6.47 -8.97 -17.18
CA ARG A 203 7.68 -9.16 -18.00
C ARG A 203 7.31 -9.06 -19.47
N LYS A 204 8.30 -8.77 -20.31
CA LYS A 204 8.16 -8.88 -21.77
C LYS A 204 8.22 -10.35 -22.17
N TRP A 205 7.35 -10.73 -23.09
CA TRP A 205 7.26 -12.09 -23.63
C TRP A 205 7.17 -12.00 -25.15
N ARG A 206 7.67 -13.03 -25.83
CA ARG A 206 7.38 -13.29 -27.25
C ARG A 206 6.52 -14.55 -27.30
N VAL A 207 5.46 -14.52 -28.09
CA VAL A 207 4.48 -15.62 -28.19
C VAL A 207 4.48 -16.14 -29.62
N TYR A 208 4.74 -17.43 -29.74
CA TYR A 208 4.74 -18.16 -31.00
C TYR A 208 3.62 -19.20 -30.97
N ASP A 209 2.90 -19.37 -32.07
CA ASP A 209 2.07 -20.56 -32.26
C ASP A 209 2.92 -21.77 -32.68
N GLU A 210 2.29 -22.93 -32.83
CA GLU A 210 2.95 -24.17 -33.25
C GLU A 210 3.54 -24.10 -34.67
N GLN A 211 3.11 -23.13 -35.48
CA GLN A 211 3.61 -22.89 -36.83
C GLN A 211 4.77 -21.87 -36.85
N ASN A 212 5.28 -21.48 -35.68
CA ASN A 212 6.27 -20.43 -35.48
C ASN A 212 5.82 -19.04 -35.97
N ASN A 213 4.52 -18.80 -36.11
CA ASN A 213 4.02 -17.44 -36.31
C ASN A 213 4.18 -16.68 -35.00
N GLU A 214 4.95 -15.60 -35.03
CA GLU A 214 4.98 -14.65 -33.93
C GLU A 214 3.67 -13.87 -33.94
N PHE A 215 2.89 -13.97 -32.86
CA PHE A 215 1.77 -13.05 -32.68
C PHE A 215 2.36 -11.64 -32.57
N LEU A 216 1.83 -10.68 -33.36
CA LEU A 216 2.26 -9.28 -33.45
C LEU A 216 2.08 -8.50 -32.12
N TYR A 217 2.83 -8.91 -31.11
CA TYR A 217 3.02 -8.29 -29.81
C TYR A 217 4.53 -8.07 -29.60
N ASP A 218 5.23 -7.71 -30.68
CA ASP A 218 6.67 -7.52 -30.85
C ASP A 218 7.36 -6.85 -29.63
N GLY A 219 7.77 -7.67 -28.66
CA GLY A 219 8.45 -7.21 -27.45
C GLY A 219 7.65 -6.23 -26.57
N VAL A 220 6.33 -6.13 -26.73
CA VAL A 220 5.45 -5.27 -25.91
C VAL A 220 4.81 -6.07 -24.77
N PHE A 221 4.45 -5.36 -23.71
CA PHE A 221 3.72 -5.99 -22.62
C PHE A 221 2.24 -6.17 -22.99
N PHE A 222 1.70 -7.38 -22.85
CA PHE A 222 0.27 -7.64 -23.15
C PHE A 222 -0.56 -8.04 -21.91
N ILE A 223 0.09 -8.39 -20.79
CA ILE A 223 -0.54 -8.74 -19.51
C ILE A 223 -0.04 -7.86 -18.34
N ASN A 224 0.53 -6.69 -18.66
CA ASN A 224 1.01 -5.73 -17.66
C ASN A 224 -0.06 -4.68 -17.37
N THR A 225 -0.98 -4.97 -16.47
CA THR A 225 -2.06 -4.05 -16.09
C THR A 225 -1.53 -2.75 -15.47
N LYS A 226 -2.11 -1.63 -15.92
CA LYS A 226 -2.02 -0.31 -15.28
C LYS A 226 -2.48 -0.40 -13.83
N ASP A 227 -2.02 0.54 -13.01
CA ASP A 227 -2.47 0.61 -11.62
C ASP A 227 -3.89 1.20 -11.58
N LEU A 228 -4.70 0.69 -10.67
CA LEU A 228 -5.99 1.27 -10.34
C LEU A 228 -5.78 2.67 -9.74
N CYS A 229 -6.59 3.63 -10.15
CA CYS A 229 -6.67 4.93 -9.50
C CYS A 229 -8.08 5.50 -9.61
N MET A 230 -8.76 5.62 -8.47
CA MET A 230 -10.12 6.16 -8.39
C MET A 230 -10.18 7.54 -7.73
N ILE A 231 -9.04 8.25 -7.62
CA ILE A 231 -8.94 9.52 -6.91
C ILE A 231 -9.91 10.59 -7.45
N GLU A 232 -10.15 10.59 -8.77
CA GLU A 232 -11.09 11.52 -9.45
C GLU A 232 -12.56 11.16 -9.19
N HIS A 233 -12.81 9.96 -8.68
CA HIS A 233 -14.13 9.35 -8.56
C HIS A 233 -14.50 9.04 -7.11
N ILE A 234 -13.78 9.64 -6.15
CA ILE A 234 -14.12 9.55 -4.72
C ILE A 234 -15.59 9.91 -4.45
N PRO A 235 -16.17 10.99 -5.03
CA PRO A 235 -17.58 11.28 -4.86
C PRO A 235 -18.48 10.09 -5.26
N LYS A 236 -18.26 9.52 -6.45
CA LYS A 236 -19.04 8.37 -6.96
C LYS A 236 -18.90 7.13 -6.09
N LEU A 237 -17.71 6.87 -5.54
CA LEU A 237 -17.47 5.74 -4.65
C LEU A 237 -18.21 5.89 -3.32
N ILE A 238 -18.23 7.10 -2.75
CA ILE A 238 -18.96 7.39 -1.51
C ILE A 238 -20.48 7.32 -1.75
N GLU A 239 -20.95 7.86 -2.87
CA GLU A 239 -22.37 7.78 -3.28
C GLU A 239 -22.84 6.34 -3.58
N ALA A 240 -21.92 5.46 -3.99
CA ALA A 240 -22.17 4.02 -4.11
C ALA A 240 -22.27 3.30 -2.74
N ASN A 241 -22.18 4.04 -1.63
CA ASN A 241 -22.31 3.57 -0.26
C ASN A 241 -21.27 2.50 0.12
N ILE A 242 -20.04 2.67 -0.37
CA ILE A 242 -18.88 1.85 0.02
C ILE A 242 -18.38 2.31 1.40
N ASP A 243 -18.21 1.38 2.34
CA ASP A 243 -17.86 1.71 3.73
C ASP A 243 -16.34 1.88 3.94
N ALA A 244 -15.51 1.18 3.16
CA ALA A 244 -14.06 1.24 3.28
C ALA A 244 -13.32 1.27 1.93
N PHE A 245 -12.35 2.17 1.83
CA PHE A 245 -11.44 2.31 0.70
C PHE A 245 -10.08 1.72 1.03
N LYS A 246 -9.66 0.73 0.24
CA LYS A 246 -8.39 0.01 0.42
C LYS A 246 -7.35 0.43 -0.60
N ILE A 247 -6.17 0.79 -0.13
CA ILE A 247 -5.00 1.05 -1.00
C ILE A 247 -4.15 -0.22 -1.13
N GLU A 248 -3.85 -0.67 -2.34
CA GLU A 248 -2.88 -1.74 -2.59
C GLU A 248 -1.45 -1.18 -2.61
N GLY A 249 -0.59 -1.66 -1.71
CA GLY A 249 0.78 -1.16 -1.66
C GLY A 249 1.73 -1.85 -0.69
N ARG A 250 1.41 -3.04 -0.14
CA ARG A 250 2.21 -3.65 0.94
C ARG A 250 3.68 -3.93 0.58
N MET A 251 4.01 -4.11 -0.70
CA MET A 251 5.40 -4.29 -1.15
C MET A 251 6.12 -2.97 -1.50
N ARG A 252 5.42 -1.83 -1.44
CA ARG A 252 5.94 -0.53 -1.87
C ARG A 252 6.77 0.14 -0.77
N ASP A 253 7.53 1.14 -1.19
CA ASP A 253 8.34 1.97 -0.28
C ASP A 253 7.44 2.86 0.58
N PRO A 254 7.81 3.21 1.82
CA PRO A 254 7.02 4.09 2.67
C PRO A 254 6.64 5.43 2.04
N ILE A 255 7.46 5.98 1.12
CA ILE A 255 7.12 7.20 0.36
C ILE A 255 5.88 6.99 -0.50
N TYR A 256 5.76 5.85 -1.19
CA TYR A 256 4.55 5.52 -1.95
C TYR A 256 3.34 5.40 -1.03
N ILE A 257 3.51 4.72 0.10
CA ILE A 257 2.43 4.46 1.05
C ILE A 257 1.94 5.79 1.67
N GLU A 258 2.85 6.67 2.08
CA GLU A 258 2.50 8.01 2.58
C GLU A 258 1.77 8.83 1.51
N GLU A 259 2.34 8.94 0.31
CA GLU A 259 1.80 9.81 -0.73
C GLU A 259 0.42 9.38 -1.19
N THR A 260 0.23 8.08 -1.41
CA THR A 260 -1.07 7.51 -1.79
C THR A 260 -2.09 7.69 -0.67
N THR A 261 -1.76 7.33 0.57
CA THR A 261 -2.67 7.49 1.71
C THR A 261 -3.05 8.96 1.92
N SER A 262 -2.08 9.89 1.85
CA SER A 262 -2.33 11.32 1.99
C SER A 262 -3.29 11.85 0.91
N CYS A 263 -3.04 11.54 -0.37
CA CYS A 263 -3.90 12.00 -1.46
C CYS A 263 -5.34 11.51 -1.28
N TYR A 264 -5.54 10.23 -0.93
CA TYR A 264 -6.89 9.69 -0.71
C TYR A 264 -7.54 10.27 0.56
N ARG A 265 -6.79 10.49 1.65
CA ARG A 265 -7.31 11.14 2.86
C ARG A 265 -7.82 12.54 2.55
N GLU A 266 -7.00 13.35 1.88
CA GLU A 266 -7.34 14.70 1.44
C GLU A 266 -8.55 14.71 0.49
N ALA A 267 -8.64 13.76 -0.43
CA ALA A 267 -9.77 13.66 -1.35
C ALA A 267 -11.08 13.28 -0.64
N ILE A 268 -11.02 12.36 0.32
CA ILE A 268 -12.18 11.99 1.13
C ILE A 268 -12.61 13.18 2.00
N ASP A 269 -11.67 13.86 2.68
CA ASP A 269 -12.00 15.05 3.48
C ASP A 269 -12.60 16.15 2.62
N ALA A 270 -12.02 16.42 1.45
CA ALA A 270 -12.54 17.41 0.52
C ALA A 270 -13.98 17.10 0.07
N TYR A 271 -14.36 15.83 -0.09
CA TYR A 271 -15.76 15.47 -0.38
C TYR A 271 -16.69 15.84 0.78
N TYR A 272 -16.38 15.39 2.00
CA TYR A 272 -17.24 15.66 3.17
C TYR A 272 -17.27 17.14 3.58
N ASP A 273 -16.19 17.88 3.31
CA ASP A 273 -16.09 19.31 3.61
C ASP A 273 -16.63 20.18 2.46
N ASN A 274 -17.19 19.57 1.40
CA ASN A 274 -17.71 20.27 0.20
C ASN A 274 -16.66 21.15 -0.51
N THR A 275 -15.39 20.72 -0.50
CA THR A 275 -14.27 21.42 -1.16
C THR A 275 -13.56 20.56 -2.20
N PHE A 276 -14.22 19.51 -2.72
CA PHE A 276 -13.69 18.65 -3.78
C PHE A 276 -13.78 19.36 -5.12
N THR A 277 -12.64 19.70 -5.73
CA THR A 277 -12.57 20.49 -6.98
C THR A 277 -11.63 19.85 -7.99
N ALA A 278 -11.82 20.20 -9.28
CA ALA A 278 -10.97 19.71 -10.37
C ALA A 278 -9.48 20.08 -10.18
N ASP A 279 -9.18 21.25 -9.59
CA ASP A 279 -7.80 21.66 -9.31
C ASP A 279 -7.13 20.80 -8.25
N LYS A 280 -7.87 20.45 -7.17
CA LYS A 280 -7.36 19.51 -6.18
C LYS A 280 -7.14 18.12 -6.78
N VAL A 281 -8.09 17.65 -7.61
CA VAL A 281 -7.95 16.39 -8.35
C VAL A 281 -6.67 16.38 -9.20
N LYS A 282 -6.43 17.44 -9.99
CA LYS A 282 -5.22 17.59 -10.78
C LYS A 282 -3.96 17.58 -9.91
N SER A 283 -3.99 18.24 -8.76
CA SER A 283 -2.89 18.24 -7.77
C SER A 283 -2.60 16.84 -7.24
N TRP A 284 -3.62 16.08 -6.82
CA TRP A 284 -3.45 14.71 -6.34
C TRP A 284 -2.93 13.77 -7.42
N ILE A 285 -3.47 13.83 -8.64
CA ILE A 285 -2.97 13.04 -9.77
C ILE A 285 -1.48 13.34 -10.01
N ASN A 286 -1.09 14.61 -10.00
CA ASN A 286 0.30 15.00 -10.20
C ASN A 286 1.22 14.45 -9.09
N ARG A 287 0.76 14.42 -7.85
CA ARG A 287 1.48 13.82 -6.71
C ARG A 287 1.58 12.30 -6.84
N LEU A 288 0.48 11.63 -7.16
CA LEU A 288 0.44 10.18 -7.38
C LEU A 288 1.35 9.75 -8.56
N LYS A 289 1.50 10.58 -9.59
CA LYS A 289 2.44 10.35 -10.70
C LYS A 289 3.91 10.41 -10.27
N LYS A 290 4.25 11.03 -9.14
CA LYS A 290 5.64 11.09 -8.63
C LYS A 290 6.08 9.78 -7.99
N VAL A 291 5.17 9.04 -7.39
CA VAL A 291 5.49 7.73 -6.80
C VAL A 291 5.34 6.62 -7.82
N TYR A 292 5.82 5.41 -7.49
CA TYR A 292 5.78 4.28 -8.41
C TYR A 292 4.38 4.08 -9.00
N ASN A 293 4.26 4.05 -10.33
CA ASN A 293 3.02 3.68 -10.99
C ASN A 293 3.26 3.08 -12.39
N ARG A 294 2.30 2.32 -12.91
CA ARG A 294 2.30 1.77 -14.28
C ARG A 294 1.42 2.55 -15.26
N GLY A 295 1.07 3.79 -14.92
CA GLY A 295 -0.08 4.48 -15.48
C GLY A 295 -1.35 4.11 -14.73
N PHE A 296 -2.41 4.87 -14.96
CA PHE A 296 -3.65 4.76 -14.21
C PHE A 296 -4.81 4.27 -15.09
N SER A 297 -5.70 3.52 -14.46
CA SER A 297 -6.97 3.06 -15.00
C SER A 297 -8.01 3.04 -13.88
N THR A 298 -9.29 3.15 -14.26
CA THR A 298 -10.43 2.94 -13.35
C THR A 298 -10.80 1.46 -13.20
N GLY A 299 -10.05 0.54 -13.82
CA GLY A 299 -10.37 -0.88 -13.82
C GLY A 299 -11.79 -1.12 -14.35
N PHE A 300 -12.58 -1.88 -13.58
CA PHE A 300 -13.95 -2.28 -13.95
C PHE A 300 -15.02 -1.29 -13.46
N TYR A 301 -14.66 -0.30 -12.63
CA TYR A 301 -15.63 0.56 -11.95
C TYR A 301 -16.55 1.33 -12.89
N LEU A 302 -16.02 1.79 -14.03
CA LEU A 302 -16.73 2.63 -15.01
C LEU A 302 -17.05 1.89 -16.32
N GLY A 303 -17.02 0.56 -16.31
CA GLY A 303 -17.29 -0.29 -17.46
C GLY A 303 -16.24 -1.37 -17.66
N LEU A 304 -16.47 -2.23 -18.66
CA LEU A 304 -15.55 -3.32 -18.96
C LEU A 304 -14.25 -2.79 -19.59
N PRO A 305 -13.07 -3.22 -19.10
CA PRO A 305 -11.78 -2.96 -19.73
C PRO A 305 -11.77 -3.37 -21.20
N LYS A 306 -11.24 -2.51 -22.08
CA LYS A 306 -11.15 -2.76 -23.54
C LYS A 306 -9.70 -2.92 -24.02
N GLY A 307 -8.77 -3.14 -23.10
CA GLY A 307 -7.34 -3.33 -23.38
C GLY A 307 -6.50 -2.07 -23.22
N SER A 308 -7.11 -0.89 -23.08
CA SER A 308 -6.43 0.38 -22.78
C SER A 308 -5.82 0.39 -21.37
N GLU A 309 -6.25 -0.55 -20.54
CA GLU A 309 -5.85 -0.77 -19.16
C GLU A 309 -4.53 -1.56 -19.07
N ILE A 310 -4.00 -2.04 -20.20
CA ILE A 310 -2.68 -2.65 -20.30
C ILE A 310 -1.63 -1.58 -20.61
N GLN A 311 -0.55 -1.56 -19.83
CA GLN A 311 0.63 -0.75 -20.10
C GLN A 311 1.53 -1.51 -21.06
N ARG A 312 1.53 -1.13 -22.33
CA ARG A 312 2.23 -1.84 -23.42
C ARG A 312 3.67 -1.38 -23.65
N GLU A 313 3.99 -0.14 -23.28
CA GLU A 313 5.21 0.56 -23.72
C GLU A 313 6.35 0.44 -22.71
N VAL A 314 6.05 0.67 -21.43
CA VAL A 314 7.08 0.83 -20.38
C VAL A 314 7.08 -0.36 -19.43
N ASP A 315 8.28 -0.86 -19.14
CA ASP A 315 8.51 -1.83 -18.07
C ASP A 315 8.40 -1.16 -16.70
N GLY A 316 7.53 -1.69 -15.84
CA GLY A 316 7.47 -1.26 -14.45
C GLY A 316 7.11 0.21 -14.26
N ASN A 317 8.00 0.99 -13.64
CA ASN A 317 7.65 2.34 -13.18
C ASN A 317 7.70 3.39 -14.30
N ILE A 318 6.58 4.06 -14.56
CA ILE A 318 6.52 5.19 -15.50
C ILE A 318 6.77 6.55 -14.86
N SER A 319 6.89 6.63 -13.53
CA SER A 319 7.21 7.90 -12.86
C SER A 319 8.58 8.42 -13.30
N ASN A 320 8.60 9.68 -13.72
CA ASN A 320 9.83 10.42 -14.02
C ASN A 320 10.58 10.86 -12.75
N TYR A 321 10.11 10.52 -11.55
CA TYR A 321 10.82 10.84 -10.32
C TYR A 321 11.64 9.64 -9.83
N LYS A 322 12.82 9.93 -9.31
CA LYS A 322 13.71 8.94 -8.70
C LYS A 322 14.01 9.34 -7.26
N LYS A 323 14.00 8.34 -6.38
CA LYS A 323 14.50 8.44 -5.01
C LYS A 323 16.03 8.40 -5.04
N ILE A 324 16.67 9.52 -4.72
CA ILE A 324 18.12 9.70 -4.70
C ILE A 324 18.61 9.69 -3.26
N ASP A 325 19.60 8.84 -2.95
CA ASP A 325 20.32 8.83 -1.67
C ASP A 325 21.34 9.98 -1.66
N ILE A 326 21.06 11.01 -0.87
CA ILE A 326 21.89 12.23 -0.80
C ILE A 326 22.82 12.25 0.40
N GLY A 327 22.68 11.31 1.34
CA GLY A 327 23.49 11.31 2.54
C GLY A 327 22.96 10.46 3.68
N LYS A 328 23.58 10.63 4.85
CA LYS A 328 23.18 9.92 6.07
C LYS A 328 23.37 10.75 7.33
N VAL A 329 22.57 10.46 8.35
CA VAL A 329 22.68 11.06 9.68
C VAL A 329 23.96 10.57 10.37
N LEU A 330 24.80 11.52 10.79
CA LEU A 330 25.98 11.27 11.63
C LEU A 330 25.65 11.34 13.11
N ASN A 331 24.83 12.32 13.51
CA ASN A 331 24.43 12.53 14.90
C ASN A 331 23.08 13.26 15.01
N TYR A 332 22.37 13.04 16.10
CA TYR A 332 21.16 13.77 16.49
C TYR A 332 21.40 14.53 17.79
N TYR A 333 20.92 15.77 17.86
CA TYR A 333 21.01 16.64 19.04
C TYR A 333 19.59 16.92 19.56
N PRO A 334 19.12 16.19 20.59
CA PRO A 334 17.74 16.28 21.07
C PRO A 334 17.33 17.68 21.52
N GLU A 335 18.17 18.37 22.30
CA GLU A 335 17.90 19.72 22.82
C GLU A 335 17.64 20.75 21.73
N ARG A 336 18.24 20.55 20.55
CA ARG A 336 18.14 21.47 19.41
C ARG A 336 17.20 20.98 18.32
N ARG A 337 16.62 19.78 18.47
CA ARG A 337 15.88 19.05 17.43
C ARG A 337 16.59 19.13 16.07
N ALA A 338 17.91 18.86 16.09
CA ALA A 338 18.77 19.05 14.93
C ALA A 338 19.60 17.80 14.65
N ALA A 339 19.83 17.51 13.37
CA ALA A 339 20.66 16.41 12.92
C ALA A 339 21.88 16.93 12.17
N LYS A 340 23.04 16.32 12.42
CA LYS A 340 24.23 16.47 11.59
C LYS A 340 24.18 15.38 10.52
N ILE A 341 24.07 15.76 9.26
CA ILE A 341 24.00 14.89 8.09
C ILE A 341 25.33 14.97 7.34
N LEU A 342 25.86 13.82 6.93
CA LEU A 342 26.90 13.75 5.92
C LEU A 342 26.23 13.71 4.54
N LEU A 343 26.35 14.78 3.76
CA LEU A 343 25.96 14.76 2.36
C LEU A 343 27.01 13.99 1.56
N THR A 344 26.55 13.02 0.77
CA THR A 344 27.39 12.14 -0.05
C THR A 344 27.16 12.29 -1.54
N SER A 345 26.06 12.93 -1.94
CA SER A 345 25.77 13.25 -3.33
C SER A 345 24.82 14.46 -3.41
N GLY A 346 24.85 15.18 -4.52
CA GLY A 346 23.93 16.28 -4.82
C GLY A 346 24.14 17.50 -3.92
N LYS A 347 23.11 18.34 -3.81
CA LYS A 347 23.07 19.47 -2.87
C LYS A 347 21.73 19.56 -2.17
N LEU A 348 21.74 20.20 -1.01
CA LEU A 348 20.55 20.49 -0.23
C LEU A 348 20.25 21.99 -0.28
N LYS A 349 19.01 22.34 -0.55
CA LYS A 349 18.51 23.72 -0.56
C LYS A 349 17.48 23.91 0.53
N LEU A 350 17.33 25.14 1.01
CA LEU A 350 16.15 25.52 1.77
C LEU A 350 14.90 25.23 0.94
N LYS A 351 13.85 24.78 1.60
CA LYS A 351 12.58 24.34 1.00
C LYS A 351 12.65 23.06 0.18
N ASP A 352 13.80 22.37 0.12
CA ASP A 352 13.83 21.01 -0.41
C ASP A 352 12.98 20.10 0.49
N GLU A 353 12.16 19.26 -0.14
CA GLU A 353 11.52 18.13 0.53
C GLU A 353 12.52 16.97 0.63
N ILE A 354 12.72 16.45 1.84
CA ILE A 354 13.61 15.33 2.12
C ILE A 354 12.89 14.22 2.86
N TYR A 355 13.45 13.02 2.76
CA TYR A 355 13.00 11.84 3.49
C TYR A 355 14.16 11.28 4.30
N ILE A 356 14.01 11.21 5.62
CA ILE A 356 14.96 10.53 6.50
C ILE A 356 14.40 9.14 6.82
N ILE A 357 15.07 8.10 6.33
CA ILE A 357 14.58 6.74 6.39
C ILE A 357 15.66 5.84 7.02
N GLY A 358 15.26 5.13 8.07
CA GLY A 358 16.11 4.20 8.78
C GLY A 358 16.60 3.06 7.91
N THR A 359 17.86 2.64 8.09
CA THR A 359 18.35 1.39 7.47
C THR A 359 17.95 0.19 8.35
N HIS A 360 18.28 0.26 9.65
CA HIS A 360 18.01 -0.78 10.66
C HIS A 360 17.13 -0.27 11.80
N THR A 361 16.39 0.80 11.53
CA THR A 361 15.56 1.52 12.50
C THR A 361 14.21 1.80 11.87
N ASP A 362 13.22 2.11 12.70
CA ASP A 362 11.86 2.41 12.25
C ASP A 362 11.68 3.88 11.79
N THR A 363 12.76 4.66 11.77
CA THR A 363 12.71 6.07 11.37
C THR A 363 12.11 6.23 9.98
N TYR A 364 11.05 7.02 9.90
CA TYR A 364 10.51 7.56 8.66
C TYR A 364 10.07 8.99 8.92
N ILE A 365 10.70 9.95 8.25
CA ILE A 365 10.36 11.36 8.36
C ILE A 365 10.33 11.92 6.95
N ARG A 366 9.20 12.53 6.58
CA ARG A 366 9.09 13.45 5.44
C ARG A 366 9.07 14.86 6.01
N GLN A 367 9.97 15.72 5.54
CA GLN A 367 10.02 17.10 6.00
C GLN A 367 10.53 18.05 4.92
N VAL A 368 10.26 19.34 5.12
CA VAL A 368 10.86 20.42 4.34
C VAL A 368 12.08 20.95 5.09
N VAL A 369 13.18 21.20 4.36
CA VAL A 369 14.39 21.76 4.94
C VAL A 369 14.21 23.25 5.24
N ASN A 370 14.09 23.57 6.53
CA ASN A 370 13.87 24.95 7.01
C ASN A 370 15.13 25.65 7.52
N SER A 371 16.23 24.91 7.72
CA SER A 371 17.49 25.46 8.20
C SER A 371 18.68 24.66 7.66
N ILE A 372 19.74 25.35 7.28
CA ILE A 372 21.01 24.74 6.85
C ILE A 372 22.16 25.44 7.58
N GLN A 373 23.03 24.64 8.20
CA GLN A 373 24.26 25.10 8.82
C GLN A 373 25.46 24.29 8.34
N ILE A 374 26.53 24.97 7.94
CA ILE A 374 27.83 24.34 7.60
C ILE A 374 28.91 25.01 8.44
N LYS A 375 29.64 24.21 9.23
CA LYS A 375 30.62 24.73 10.22
C LYS A 375 29.95 25.80 11.12
N GLN A 376 30.51 27.01 11.17
CA GLN A 376 29.96 28.14 11.92
C GLN A 376 29.01 29.04 11.09
N LYS A 377 28.86 28.79 9.77
CA LYS A 377 27.95 29.55 8.91
C LYS A 377 26.52 29.02 9.05
N LYS A 378 25.61 29.86 9.53
CA LYS A 378 24.18 29.58 9.70
C LYS A 378 23.36 30.19 8.55
N ASN A 379 22.09 29.78 8.43
CA ASN A 379 21.10 30.34 7.49
C ASN A 379 21.53 30.31 6.02
N LEU A 380 22.22 29.24 5.62
CA LEU A 380 22.58 29.05 4.22
C LEU A 380 21.32 28.72 3.40
N THR A 381 21.23 29.28 2.19
CA THR A 381 20.14 28.99 1.25
C THR A 381 20.34 27.66 0.53
N GLU A 382 21.60 27.26 0.30
CA GLU A 382 21.96 25.96 -0.26
C GLU A 382 23.35 25.50 0.18
N THR A 383 23.61 24.20 0.04
CA THR A 383 24.91 23.59 0.27
C THR A 383 25.74 23.55 -1.03
N PRO A 384 27.07 23.50 -0.94
CA PRO A 384 27.91 23.09 -2.06
C PRO A 384 27.45 21.75 -2.66
N PHE A 385 27.67 21.57 -3.96
CA PHE A 385 27.37 20.32 -4.65
C PHE A 385 28.42 19.25 -4.33
N VAL A 386 27.95 18.08 -3.91
CA VAL A 386 28.78 16.90 -3.60
C VAL A 386 28.70 15.92 -4.77
N SER A 387 29.86 15.56 -5.30
CA SER A 387 29.98 14.68 -6.49
C SER A 387 30.99 13.55 -6.28
N SER A 388 31.86 13.65 -5.28
CA SER A 388 32.92 12.68 -5.00
C SER A 388 33.06 12.42 -3.50
N LYS A 389 33.95 11.51 -3.11
CA LYS A 389 34.23 11.26 -1.68
C LYS A 389 34.97 12.41 -1.02
N GLU A 390 35.81 13.12 -1.77
CA GLU A 390 36.69 14.20 -1.29
C GLU A 390 35.93 15.48 -0.95
N ASN A 391 34.83 15.75 -1.66
CA ASN A 391 34.00 16.95 -1.43
C ASN A 391 32.77 16.69 -0.55
N ARG A 392 32.71 15.57 0.18
CA ARG A 392 31.64 15.30 1.14
C ARG A 392 31.65 16.34 2.25
N ILE A 393 30.46 16.78 2.66
CA ILE A 393 30.30 17.83 3.66
C ILE A 393 29.34 17.41 4.76
N ALA A 394 29.64 17.85 5.98
CA ALA A 394 28.73 17.72 7.10
C ALA A 394 27.85 18.97 7.22
N VAL A 395 26.54 18.75 7.24
CA VAL A 395 25.50 19.78 7.24
C VAL A 395 24.61 19.57 8.46
N GLY A 396 24.38 20.62 9.24
CA GLY A 396 23.37 20.64 10.29
C GLY A 396 22.02 21.08 9.72
N ILE A 397 20.96 20.34 10.02
CA ILE A 397 19.58 20.74 9.72
C ILE A 397 18.69 20.53 10.95
N ALA A 398 17.62 21.30 11.09
CA ALA A 398 16.52 20.99 11.99
C ALA A 398 15.75 19.76 11.47
N VAL A 399 15.27 18.92 12.38
CA VAL A 399 14.48 17.72 12.10
C VAL A 399 13.21 17.70 12.95
N ASP A 400 12.10 17.29 12.35
CA ASP A 400 10.79 17.38 12.99
C ASP A 400 10.64 16.35 14.13
N ASN A 401 11.27 15.19 13.96
CA ASN A 401 11.25 14.06 14.89
C ASN A 401 12.66 13.50 15.15
N PRO A 402 12.86 12.75 16.24
CA PRO A 402 14.13 12.10 16.52
C PRO A 402 14.62 11.21 15.37
N VAL A 403 15.91 11.33 15.04
CA VAL A 403 16.58 10.51 14.02
C VAL A 403 17.71 9.72 14.66
N LYS A 404 18.12 8.63 14.01
CA LYS A 404 19.18 7.74 14.49
C LYS A 404 20.40 7.81 13.57
N LYS A 405 21.57 7.53 14.15
CA LYS A 405 22.83 7.45 13.41
C LYS A 405 22.71 6.42 12.30
N ASN A 406 23.23 6.77 11.11
CA ASN A 406 23.13 6.01 9.86
C ASN A 406 21.73 5.90 9.23
N ASP A 407 20.73 6.62 9.74
CA ASP A 407 19.51 6.84 8.95
C ASP A 407 19.89 7.56 7.65
N LYS A 408 19.34 7.10 6.53
CA LYS A 408 19.65 7.64 5.21
C LYS A 408 18.75 8.82 4.88
N VAL A 409 19.27 9.75 4.11
CA VAL A 409 18.56 10.97 3.69
C VAL A 409 18.36 10.89 2.18
N PHE A 410 17.12 11.03 1.75
CA PHE A 410 16.72 10.92 0.36
C PHE A 410 16.01 12.18 -0.14
N LYS A 411 16.07 12.39 -1.45
CA LYS A 411 15.22 13.34 -2.19
C LYS A 411 14.51 12.64 -3.33
N LEU A 412 13.33 13.13 -3.70
CA LEU A 412 12.70 12.80 -4.98
C LEU A 412 13.12 13.84 -6.01
N GLU A 413 13.78 13.41 -7.08
CA GLU A 413 14.22 14.29 -8.16
C GLU A 413 13.65 13.82 -9.49
N LEU A 414 13.33 14.77 -10.37
CA LEU A 414 12.97 14.49 -11.76
C LEU A 414 14.18 13.91 -12.49
N ARG A 415 13.93 12.88 -13.30
CA ARG A 415 14.90 12.24 -14.19
C ARG A 415 15.30 13.14 -15.35
#